data_AF-J9DSZ5-F1
#
_entry.id   AF-J9DSZ5-F1
#
_cell.length_a   1.000
_cell.length_b   1.000
_cell.length_c   1.000
_cell.angle_alpha   90.00
_cell.angle_beta   90.00
_cell.angle_gamma   90.00
#
_symmetry.space_group_name_H-M   'P 1'
#
loop_
_entity.id
_entity.type
_entity.pdbx_description
1 polymer ?
#
loop_
_entity_poly.entity_id
_entity_poly.type
_entity_poly.pdbx_seq_one_letter_code
_entity_poly.pdbx_strand_id
1 'polypeptide(L)'
;DNRVVGAMQLYSTERKVSQPIEGHAACFVSFKTEGNPHPSNLFCFSVRTIQGGKLHVIEIGSPPAGNQPFQKKQVEVYYPAEAATDFPVAMQVCNSYFII
;
A
#
# COMPACT_ATOMS: atom_id res chain seq x y z
N ASP A 1 18.64 15.72 -11.66
CA ASP A 1 17.82 14.53 -11.37
C ASP A 1 16.57 15.01 -10.63
N ASN A 2 15.50 15.38 -11.35
CA ASN A 2 14.34 16.12 -10.80
C ASN A 2 13.24 15.21 -10.22
N ARG A 3 13.58 13.98 -9.80
CA ARG A 3 12.61 13.02 -9.26
C ARG A 3 12.38 13.27 -7.77
N VAL A 4 11.13 13.30 -7.35
CA VAL A 4 10.76 13.29 -5.93
C VAL A 4 10.93 11.86 -5.39
N VAL A 5 11.72 11.70 -4.33
CA VAL A 5 11.88 10.41 -3.64
C VAL A 5 10.93 10.37 -2.45
N GLY A 6 9.99 9.43 -2.47
CA GLY A 6 9.07 9.21 -1.35
C GLY A 6 9.69 8.31 -0.29
N ALA A 7 9.78 8.78 0.94
CA ALA A 7 10.27 8.01 2.08
C ALA A 7 9.20 7.96 3.17
N MET A 8 8.76 6.75 3.51
CA MET A 8 7.76 6.49 4.54
C MET A 8 8.35 5.68 5.68
N GLN A 9 7.84 5.90 6.88
CA GLN A 9 8.16 5.10 8.05
C GLN A 9 6.88 4.44 8.59
N LEU A 10 6.80 3.12 8.48
CA LEU A 10 5.70 2.34 9.04
C LEU A 10 6.09 1.85 10.44
N TYR A 11 5.44 2.38 11.47
CA TYR A 11 5.68 1.98 12.86
C TYR A 11 4.62 1.00 13.36
N SER A 12 5.06 -0.12 13.95
CA SER A 12 4.19 -1.04 14.68
C SER A 12 4.22 -0.70 16.17
N THR A 13 3.07 -0.28 16.71
CA THR A 13 2.91 0.05 18.13
C THR A 13 3.01 -1.17 19.03
N GLU A 14 2.57 -2.34 18.57
CA GLU A 14 2.63 -3.62 19.28
C GLU A 14 4.08 -4.14 19.32
N ARG A 15 4.74 -4.22 18.16
CA ARG A 15 6.10 -4.77 18.05
C ARG A 15 7.19 -3.76 18.39
N LYS A 16 6.83 -2.49 18.63
CA LYS A 16 7.74 -1.36 18.89
C LYS A 16 8.86 -1.21 17.86
N VAL A 17 8.56 -1.50 16.59
CA VAL A 17 9.54 -1.48 15.48
C VAL A 17 9.08 -0.57 14.35
N SER A 18 10.03 0.17 13.76
CA SER A 18 9.83 0.96 12.54
C SER A 18 10.37 0.21 11.33
N GLN A 19 9.66 0.30 10.21
CA GLN A 19 10.09 -0.20 8.92
C GLN A 19 10.20 0.98 7.94
N PRO A 20 11.38 1.22 7.35
CA PRO A 20 11.52 2.19 6.27
C PRO A 20 10.92 1.62 4.97
N ILE A 21 10.16 2.43 4.24
CA ILE A 21 9.51 2.05 2.99
C ILE A 21 9.72 3.17 1.97
N GLU A 22 10.18 2.85 0.76
CA GLU A 22 10.14 3.80 -0.36
C GLU A 22 8.70 3.86 -0.89
N GLY A 23 8.07 5.03 -0.78
CA GLY A 23 6.74 5.26 -1.35
C GLY A 23 6.25 6.68 -1.18
N HIS A 24 5.36 7.09 -2.07
CA HIS A 24 4.95 8.49 -2.25
C HIS A 24 3.60 8.79 -1.62
N ALA A 25 2.63 7.89 -1.79
CA ALA A 25 1.30 8.02 -1.22
C ALA A 25 0.89 6.69 -0.60
N ALA A 26 0.18 6.74 0.53
CA ALA A 26 -0.25 5.55 1.25
C ALA A 26 -1.59 5.76 1.96
N CYS A 27 -2.25 4.65 2.27
CA CYS A 27 -3.47 4.62 3.07
C CYS A 27 -3.61 3.27 3.78
N PHE A 28 -4.39 3.26 4.85
CA PHE A 28 -4.80 2.03 5.53
C PHE A 28 -6.25 1.71 5.20
N VAL A 29 -6.56 0.42 5.04
CA VAL A 29 -7.91 -0.05 4.77
C VAL A 29 -8.20 -1.30 5.59
N SER A 30 -9.40 -1.36 6.16
CA SER A 30 -9.93 -2.57 6.76
C SER A 30 -10.76 -3.30 5.70
N PHE A 31 -10.32 -4.49 5.29
CA PHE A 31 -10.94 -5.23 4.20
C PHE A 31 -11.22 -6.67 4.60
N LYS A 32 -12.48 -7.09 4.42
CA LYS A 32 -12.89 -8.47 4.69
C LYS A 32 -12.73 -9.31 3.42
N THR A 33 -11.74 -10.18 3.43
CA THR A 33 -11.54 -11.16 2.35
C THR A 33 -12.68 -12.19 2.38
N GLU A 34 -13.09 -12.66 1.19
CA GLU A 34 -14.09 -13.71 1.08
C GLU A 34 -13.65 -14.97 1.85
N GLY A 35 -14.58 -15.58 2.57
CA GLY A 35 -14.31 -16.74 3.42
C GLY A 35 -13.69 -16.44 4.79
N ASN A 36 -13.16 -15.23 5.03
CA ASN A 36 -12.66 -14.85 6.35
C ASN A 36 -13.79 -14.40 7.29
N PRO A 37 -13.76 -14.76 8.58
CA PRO A 37 -14.74 -14.28 9.56
C PRO A 37 -14.57 -12.79 9.89
N HIS A 38 -13.33 -12.29 9.93
CA HIS A 38 -13.01 -10.92 10.37
C HIS A 38 -12.32 -10.10 9.26
N PRO A 39 -12.38 -8.75 9.31
CA PRO A 39 -11.60 -7.90 8.41
C PRO A 39 -10.09 -7.98 8.68
N SER A 40 -9.30 -7.90 7.62
CA SER A 40 -7.85 -7.75 7.66
C SER A 40 -7.46 -6.26 7.63
N ASN A 41 -6.39 -5.90 8.32
CA ASN A 41 -5.79 -4.56 8.24
C ASN A 41 -4.79 -4.54 7.10
N LEU A 42 -5.09 -3.80 6.04
CA LEU A 42 -4.22 -3.66 4.88
C LEU A 42 -3.56 -2.28 4.88
N PHE A 43 -2.29 -2.26 4.48
CA PHE A 43 -1.55 -1.07 4.13
C PHE A 43 -1.36 -1.05 2.62
N CYS A 44 -1.90 -0.03 1.99
CA CYS A 44 -1.72 0.21 0.56
C CYS A 44 -0.73 1.36 0.40
N PHE A 45 0.21 1.24 -0.54
CA PHE A 45 1.10 2.35 -0.88
C PHE A 45 1.48 2.33 -2.36
N SER A 46 1.56 3.51 -2.95
CA SER A 46 1.97 3.74 -4.33
C SER A 46 3.32 4.43 -4.36
N VAL A 47 4.18 3.99 -5.27
CA VAL A 47 5.56 4.49 -5.42
C VAL A 47 5.91 4.60 -6.89
N ARG A 48 6.64 5.66 -7.27
CA ARG A 48 7.32 5.75 -8.57
C ARG A 48 8.84 5.70 -8.40
N THR A 49 9.42 4.56 -8.78
CA THR A 49 10.86 4.30 -8.75
C THR A 49 11.49 4.49 -10.14
N ILE A 50 12.81 4.34 -10.23
CA ILE A 50 13.51 4.27 -11.53
C ILE A 50 13.03 3.04 -12.32
N GLN A 51 12.60 1.98 -11.62
CA GLN A 51 12.05 0.75 -12.17
C GLN A 51 10.56 0.88 -12.56
N GLY A 52 9.96 2.07 -12.42
CA GLY A 52 8.57 2.35 -12.77
C GLY A 52 7.65 2.55 -11.57
N GLY A 53 6.35 2.71 -11.88
CA GLY A 53 5.28 2.91 -10.92
C GLY A 53 4.72 1.58 -10.38
N LYS A 54 4.51 1.50 -9.07
CA LYS A 54 3.94 0.32 -8.41
C LYS A 54 2.94 0.70 -7.33
N LEU A 55 1.85 -0.04 -7.27
CA LEU A 55 0.90 -0.08 -6.17
C LEU A 55 1.09 -1.38 -5.40
N HIS A 56 1.32 -1.28 -4.10
CA HIS A 56 1.43 -2.40 -3.18
C HIS A 56 0.23 -2.44 -2.24
N VAL A 57 -0.31 -3.63 -2.02
CA VAL A 57 -1.33 -3.90 -0.99
C VAL A 57 -0.83 -5.06 -0.14
N ILE A 58 -0.58 -4.79 1.14
CA ILE A 58 -0.04 -5.77 2.09
C ILE A 58 -0.90 -5.84 3.35
N GLU A 59 -1.04 -7.03 3.92
CA GLU A 59 -1.56 -7.17 5.27
C GLU A 59 -0.51 -6.72 6.30
N ILE A 60 -0.95 -6.02 7.33
CA ILE A 60 -0.11 -5.58 8.43
C ILE A 60 -0.60 -6.14 9.76
N GLY A 61 0.36 -6.50 10.62
CA GLY A 61 0.09 -7.16 11.89
C GLY A 61 -0.18 -8.65 11.73
N SER A 62 -0.61 -9.28 12.83
CA SER A 62 -0.99 -10.69 12.83
C SER A 62 -2.42 -10.84 12.31
N PRO A 63 -2.69 -11.77 11.38
CA PRO A 63 -4.05 -12.06 10.94
C PRO A 63 -4.95 -12.40 12.14
N PRO A 64 -6.21 -11.92 12.16
CA PRO A 64 -7.17 -12.30 13.19
C PRO A 64 -7.34 -13.81 13.31
N ALA A 65 -7.63 -14.33 14.51
CA ALA A 65 -7.87 -15.75 14.71
C ALA A 65 -9.01 -16.25 13.78
N GLY A 66 -8.75 -17.33 13.04
CA GLY A 66 -9.70 -17.89 12.07
C GLY A 66 -9.66 -17.24 10.69
N ASN A 67 -8.91 -16.16 10.47
CA ASN A 67 -8.67 -15.62 9.13
C ASN A 67 -7.55 -16.39 8.41
N GLN A 68 -7.71 -16.52 7.10
CA GLN A 68 -6.59 -16.75 6.18
C GLN A 68 -5.85 -15.42 5.93
N PRO A 69 -4.50 -15.42 5.90
CA PRO A 69 -3.73 -14.21 5.63
C PRO A 69 -4.05 -13.66 4.23
N PHE A 70 -4.13 -12.34 4.11
CA PHE A 70 -4.29 -11.68 2.82
C PHE A 70 -3.00 -11.81 2.00
N GLN A 71 -3.11 -12.36 0.79
CA GLN A 71 -1.98 -12.48 -0.11
C GLN A 71 -1.58 -11.11 -0.66
N LYS A 72 -0.35 -10.68 -0.37
CA LYS A 72 0.24 -9.45 -0.91
C LYS A 72 -0.05 -9.32 -2.41
N LYS A 73 -0.56 -8.15 -2.80
CA LYS A 73 -0.73 -7.76 -4.20
C LYS A 73 0.24 -6.67 -4.57
N GLN A 74 0.72 -6.74 -5.80
CA GLN A 74 1.54 -5.73 -6.44
C GLN A 74 1.02 -5.55 -7.86
N VAL A 75 0.73 -4.31 -8.23
CA VAL A 75 0.22 -3.94 -9.55
C VAL A 75 1.08 -2.80 -10.09
N GLU A 76 1.32 -2.81 -11.40
CA GLU A 76 2.03 -1.71 -12.05
C GLU A 76 1.12 -0.49 -12.18
N VAL A 77 1.66 0.69 -11.87
CA VAL A 77 0.99 1.98 -12.08
C VAL A 77 1.61 2.60 -13.32
N TYR A 78 0.79 2.80 -14.34
CA TYR A 78 1.23 3.32 -15.62
C TYR A 78 1.51 4.84 -15.52
N TYR A 79 2.67 5.24 -16.04
CA TYR A 79 3.03 6.64 -16.23
C TYR A 79 3.46 6.83 -17.68
N PRO A 80 2.78 7.68 -18.46
CA PRO A 80 3.14 7.90 -19.86
C PRO A 80 4.44 8.69 -20.00
N ALA A 81 5.06 8.63 -21.18
CA ALA A 81 6.39 9.23 -21.43
C ALA A 81 6.37 10.76 -21.27
N GLU A 82 5.28 11.41 -21.65
CA GLU A 82 5.03 12.84 -21.47
C GLU A 82 4.96 13.27 -20.00
N ALA A 83 4.70 12.32 -19.08
CA ALA A 83 4.62 12.55 -17.65
C ALA A 83 5.87 11.99 -16.93
N ALA A 84 7.06 12.17 -17.50
CA ALA A 84 8.31 11.59 -16.98
C ALA A 84 8.61 11.94 -15.50
N THR A 85 8.15 13.09 -15.02
CA THR A 85 8.40 13.59 -13.65
C THR A 85 7.20 13.44 -12.72
N ASP A 86 6.08 12.89 -13.18
CA ASP A 86 4.88 12.71 -12.37
C ASP A 86 5.10 11.67 -11.24
N PHE A 87 4.31 11.69 -10.17
CA PHE A 87 4.42 10.72 -9.08
C PHE A 87 3.13 10.70 -8.26
N PRO A 88 2.85 9.62 -7.49
CA PRO A 88 1.65 9.58 -6.66
C PRO A 88 1.67 10.70 -5.62
N VAL A 89 0.64 11.54 -5.58
CA VAL A 89 0.55 12.64 -4.59
C VAL A 89 -0.39 12.30 -3.44
N ALA A 90 -1.50 11.63 -3.74
CA ALA A 90 -2.51 11.23 -2.75
C ALA A 90 -3.12 9.89 -3.14
N MET A 91 -3.64 9.16 -2.14
CA MET A 91 -4.36 7.92 -2.34
C MET A 91 -5.47 7.81 -1.30
N GLN A 92 -6.65 7.38 -1.74
CA GLN A 92 -7.82 7.15 -0.89
C GLN A 92 -8.48 5.84 -1.30
N VAL A 93 -9.09 5.15 -0.36
CA VAL A 93 -9.78 3.89 -0.64
C VAL A 93 -11.26 4.04 -0.36
N CYS A 94 -12.07 3.64 -1.32
CA CYS A 94 -13.51 3.50 -1.11
C CYS A 94 -13.79 2.15 -0.45
N ASN A 95 -14.06 2.14 0.86
CA ASN A 95 -14.33 0.90 1.59
C ASN A 95 -15.55 0.13 1.08
N SER A 96 -16.54 0.82 0.50
CA SER A 96 -17.78 0.20 0.01
C SER A 96 -17.56 -0.68 -1.22
N TYR A 97 -16.54 -0.38 -2.03
CA TYR A 97 -16.29 -1.07 -3.30
C TYR A 97 -14.85 -1.58 -3.45
N PHE A 98 -14.01 -1.38 -2.43
CA PHE A 98 -12.57 -1.65 -2.43
C PHE A 98 -11.86 -1.12 -3.70
N ILE A 99 -12.13 0.15 -4.01
CA ILE A 99 -11.49 0.86 -5.12
C ILE A 99 -10.38 1.73 -4.53
N ILE A 100 -9.17 1.59 -5.08
CA ILE A 100 -7.93 2.32 -4.75
C ILE A 100 -7.63 3.30 -5.88
#